data_AF-A0A377D461-F1
#
_entry.id   AF-A0A377D461-F1
#
_cell.length_a   1.000
_cell.length_b   1.000
_cell.length_c   1.000
_cell.angle_alpha   90.00
_cell.angle_beta   90.00
_cell.angle_gamma   90.00
#
_symmetry.space_group_name_H-M   'P 1'
#
loop_
_entity.id
_entity.type
_entity.pdbx_description
1 polymer ?
#
loop_
_entity_poly.entity_id
_entity_poly.type
_entity_poly.pdbx_seq_one_letter_code
_entity_poly.pdbx_strand_id
1 'polypeptide(L)' 'MEMYFKRMKDEWTGLVEQADPLIRAKAAEIAVAHAHYLSIEFYRIVRIDPHAEEFLE' A
#
# COMPACT_ATOMS: atom_id res chain seq x y z
N MET A 1 17.81 -13.94 8.94
CA MET A 1 16.52 -13.77 8.23
C MET A 1 15.32 -13.90 9.16
N GLU A 2 15.23 -14.90 10.03
CA GLU A 2 14.10 -15.05 10.97
C GLU A 2 13.82 -13.82 11.84
N MET A 3 14.87 -13.18 12.38
CA MET A 3 14.72 -11.96 13.19
C MET A 3 14.22 -10.75 12.39
N TYR A 4 14.44 -10.70 11.07
CA TYR A 4 13.93 -9.62 10.24
C TYR A 4 12.45 -9.82 9.94
N PHE A 5 12.08 -11.04 9.51
CA PHE A 5 10.69 -11.40 9.28
C PHE A 5 9.82 -11.23 10.53
N LYS A 6 10.33 -11.66 11.70
CA LYS A 6 9.65 -11.47 12.99
C LYS A 6 9.40 -10.00 13.29
N ARG A 7 10.43 -9.13 13.16
CA ARG A 7 10.28 -7.69 13.40
C ARG A 7 9.26 -7.05 12.46
N MET A 8 9.33 -7.34 11.16
CA MET A 8 8.39 -6.80 10.19
C MET A 8 6.94 -7.23 10.49
N LYS A 9 6.75 -8.49 10.89
CA LYS A 9 5.42 -8.99 11.28
C LYS A 9 4.92 -8.29 12.54
N ASP A 10 5.75 -8.16 13.57
CA ASP A 10 5.38 -7.56 14.84
C ASP A 10 5.04 -6.06 14.65
N GLU A 11 5.81 -5.36 13.82
CA GLU A 11 5.55 -3.96 13.45
C GLU A 11 4.24 -3.80 12.67
N TRP A 12 4.00 -4.63 11.65
CA TRP A 12 2.76 -4.58 10.87
C TRP A 12 1.54 -4.92 11.73
N THR A 13 1.67 -5.94 12.58
CA THR A 13 0.61 -6.34 13.51
C THR A 13 0.29 -5.20 14.47
N GLY A 14 1.32 -4.58 15.06
CA GLY A 14 1.16 -3.43 15.94
C GLY A 14 0.49 -2.25 15.25
N LEU A 15 0.82 -1.94 13.99
CA LEU A 15 0.17 -0.88 13.22
C LEU A 15 -1.33 -1.12 13.06
N VAL A 16 -1.73 -2.35 12.73
CA VAL A 16 -3.15 -2.70 12.54
C VAL A 16 -3.89 -2.73 13.88
N GLU A 17 -3.27 -3.26 14.94
CA GLU A 17 -3.89 -3.38 16.26
C GLU A 17 -4.06 -2.03 16.96
N GLN A 18 -3.12 -1.11 16.78
CA GLN A 18 -3.20 0.26 17.34
C GLN A 18 -4.21 1.14 16.60
N ALA A 19 -4.55 0.80 15.35
CA ALA A 19 -5.53 1.53 14.58
C ALA A 19 -6.96 1.12 14.97
N ASP A 20 -7.76 2.12 15.32
CA ASP A 20 -9.18 1.96 15.66
C ASP A 20 -9.92 1.14 14.57
N PRO A 21 -10.75 0.15 14.94
CA PRO A 21 -11.47 -0.68 13.98
C PRO A 21 -12.32 0.10 12.97
N LEU A 22 -12.96 1.21 13.38
CA LEU A 22 -13.77 2.04 12.49
C LEU A 22 -12.90 2.80 11.49
N ILE A 23 -11.70 3.22 11.90
CA ILE A 23 -10.73 3.84 11.00
C ILE A 23 -10.26 2.83 9.95
N ARG A 24 -9.96 1.59 10.37
CA ARG A 24 -9.59 0.51 9.43
C ARG A 24 -10.73 0.14 8.48
N ALA A 25 -11.97 0.13 8.96
CA ALA A 25 -13.14 -0.11 8.11
C ALA A 25 -13.30 0.96 7.04
N LYS A 26 -13.16 2.25 7.40
CA LYS A 26 -13.18 3.36 6.44
C LYS A 26 -12.01 3.32 5.45
N ALA A 27 -10.81 2.96 5.92
CA ALA A 27 -9.65 2.78 5.05
C ALA A 27 -9.90 1.67 4.02
N ALA A 28 -10.52 0.56 4.45
CA ALA A 28 -10.91 -0.53 3.56
C ALA A 28 -12.00 -0.09 2.55
N GLU A 29 -13.00 0.67 2.99
CA GLU A 29 -14.04 1.23 2.13
C GLU A 29 -13.45 2.12 1.03
N ILE A 30 -12.56 3.04 1.40
CA ILE A 30 -11.84 3.91 0.45
C ILE A 30 -11.00 3.08 -0.52
N ALA A 31 -10.25 2.10 -0.01
CA ALA A 31 -9.43 1.23 -0.85
C ALA A 31 -10.28 0.48 -1.89
N VAL A 32 -11.38 -0.14 -1.47
CA VAL A 32 -12.27 -0.88 -2.38
C VAL A 32 -12.91 0.05 -3.41
N ALA A 33 -13.40 1.21 -2.99
CA ALA A 33 -14.07 2.15 -3.87
C ALA A 33 -13.13 2.80 -4.89
N HIS A 34 -11.86 3.00 -4.54
CA HIS A 34 -10.94 3.83 -5.32
C HIS A 34 -9.71 3.10 -5.87
N ALA A 35 -9.49 1.82 -5.56
CA ALA A 35 -8.31 1.07 -6.01
C ALA A 35 -8.07 1.15 -7.52
N HIS A 36 -9.12 1.05 -8.34
CA HIS A 36 -8.98 1.11 -9.80
C HIS A 36 -8.51 2.48 -10.29
N TYR A 37 -9.06 3.56 -9.72
CA TYR A 37 -8.61 4.91 -10.05
C TYR A 37 -7.17 5.15 -9.59
N LEU A 38 -6.87 4.73 -8.36
CA LEU A 38 -5.53 4.88 -7.78
C LEU A 38 -4.47 4.10 -8.57
N SER A 39 -4.79 2.91 -9.10
CA SER A 39 -3.82 2.14 -9.89
C SER A 39 -3.55 2.77 -11.26
N ILE A 40 -4.57 3.32 -11.93
CA ILE A 40 -4.39 4.05 -13.18
C ILE A 40 -3.52 5.30 -12.94
N GLU A 41 -3.85 6.06 -11.90
CA GLU A 41 -3.13 7.30 -11.59
C GLU A 41 -1.69 7.03 -11.14
N PHE A 42 -1.49 5.98 -10.35
CA PHE A 42 -0.16 5.50 -9.99
C PHE A 42 0.67 5.19 -11.24
N TYR A 43 0.16 4.37 -12.16
CA TYR A 43 0.90 3.99 -13.37
C TYR A 43 1.17 5.21 -14.25
N ARG A 44 0.18 6.10 -14.40
CA ARG A 44 0.34 7.36 -15.14
C ARG A 44 1.46 8.23 -14.59
N ILE A 45 1.56 8.36 -13.26
CA ILE A 45 2.59 9.18 -12.60
C ILE A 45 3.96 8.50 -12.70
N VAL A 46 4.04 7.21 -12.37
CA VAL A 46 5.32 6.47 -12.36
C VAL A 46 5.95 6.48 -13.74
N ARG A 47 5.16 6.31 -14.81
CA ARG A 47 5.67 6.32 -16.18
C ARG A 47 6.30 7.66 -16.60
N ILE A 48 6.02 8.77 -15.91
CA ILE A 48 6.66 10.07 -16.23
C ILE A 48 8.16 10.04 -15.89
N ASP A 49 8.57 9.22 -14.93
CA ASP A 49 9.98 9.04 -14.61
C ASP A 49 10.65 8.14 -15.67
N PRO A 50 11.65 8.64 -16.43
CA PRO A 50 12.33 7.84 -17.45
C PRO A 50 12.99 6.57 -16.91
N HIS A 51 13.43 6.57 -15.64
CA HIS A 51 14.01 5.39 -15.01
C HIS A 51 12.97 4.32 -14.69
N ALA A 52 11.74 4.74 -14.39
CA ALA A 52 10.66 3.80 -14.12
C ALA A 52 9.99 3.34 -15.42
N GLU A 53 9.87 4.22 -16.43
CA GLU A 53 9.31 3.88 -17.74
C GLU A 53 10.00 2.69 -18.40
N GLU A 54 11.32 2.53 -18.23
CA GLU A 54 12.09 1.37 -18.72
C GLU A 54 11.49 0.01 -18.32
N PHE A 55 10.78 -0.05 -17.18
CA PHE A 55 10.18 -1.29 -16.65
C PHE A 55 8.69 -1.44 -17.00
N LEU A 56 8.11 -0.49 -17.73
CA LEU A 56 6.66 -0.37 -17.93
C LEU A 56 6.23 -0.47 -19.40
N GLU A 57 7.16 -0.68 -20.34
CA GLU A 57 6.90 -0.90 -21.78
C GLU A 57 6.45 -2.33 -22.12
#